data_AF-K1T9S8-F1
#
_entry.id   AF-K1T9S8-F1
#
_cell.length_a   1.000
_cell.length_b   1.000
_cell.length_c   1.000
_cell.angle_alpha   90.00
_cell.angle_beta   90.00
_cell.angle_gamma   90.00
#
_symmetry.space_group_name_H-M   'P 1'
#
loop_
_entity.id
_entity.type
_entity.pdbx_description
1 polymer ?
#
loop_
_entity_poly.entity_id
_entity_poly.type
_entity_poly.pdbx_seq_one_letter_code
_entity_poly.pdbx_strand_id
1 'polypeptide(L)' 'MSELTKRAIQESFKKLLSNQPLDKITVKNITDDCGVNRNTFYYHYSDIYQLLEEI' A
#
# COMPACT_ATOMS: atom_id res chain seq x y z
N MET A 1 13.06 4.49 -7.90
CA MET A 1 12.15 5.14 -6.92
C MET A 1 12.74 5.04 -5.52
N SER A 2 12.27 5.85 -4.57
CA SER A 2 12.85 5.92 -3.22
C SER A 2 12.35 4.80 -2.32
N GLU A 3 13.26 4.16 -1.58
CA GLU A 3 12.94 3.21 -0.50
C GLU A 3 11.98 3.81 0.54
N LEU A 4 11.98 5.14 0.70
CA LEU A 4 11.06 5.85 1.58
C LEU A 4 9.60 5.69 1.14
N THR A 5 9.34 5.75 -0.16
CA THR A 5 7.98 5.60 -0.73
C THR A 5 7.49 4.16 -0.57
N LYS A 6 8.38 3.18 -0.84
CA LYS A 6 8.07 1.75 -0.63
C LYS A 6 7.67 1.49 0.83
N ARG A 7 8.46 1.98 1.78
CA ARG A 7 8.16 1.87 3.22
C ARG A 7 6.86 2.56 3.61
N ALA A 8 6.58 3.76 3.09
CA ALA A 8 5.33 4.46 3.38
C ALA A 8 4.09 3.67 2.94
N ILE A 9 4.15 3.03 1.76
CA ILE A 9 3.09 2.15 1.25
C ILE A 9 2.91 0.93 2.17
N GLN A 10 4.01 0.27 2.57
CA GLN A 10 3.96 -0.90 3.45
C GLN A 10 3.38 -0.57 4.83
N GLU A 11 3.83 0.51 5.46
CA GLU A 11 3.35 0.92 6.78
C GLU A 11 1.86 1.32 6.75
N SER A 12 1.45 2.03 5.70
CA SER A 12 0.04 2.37 5.47
C SER A 12 -0.82 1.12 5.33
N PHE A 13 -0.37 0.14 4.55
CA PHE A 13 -1.10 -1.10 4.38
C PHE A 13 -1.19 -1.95 5.66
N LYS A 14 -0.11 -2.06 6.44
CA LYS A 14 -0.14 -2.72 7.76
C LYS A 14 -1.13 -2.05 8.72
N LYS A 15 -1.15 -0.71 8.73
CA LYS A 15 -2.11 0.07 9.52
C LYS A 15 -3.54 -0.23 9.09
N LEU A 16 -3.81 -0.29 7.79
CA LEU A 16 -5.14 -0.62 7.27
C LEU A 16 -5.54 -2.06 7.61
N LEU A 17 -4.64 -3.04 7.46
CA LEU A 17 -4.87 -4.44 7.84
C LEU A 17 -5.21 -4.62 9.32
N SER A 18 -4.66 -3.76 10.18
CA SER A 18 -4.97 -3.77 11.61
C SER A 18 -6.38 -3.25 11.93
N ASN A 19 -7.01 -2.51 11.01
CA ASN A 19 -8.31 -1.87 11.22
C ASN A 19 -9.45 -2.54 10.44
N GLN A 20 -9.17 -3.21 9.33
CA GLN A 20 -10.18 -3.85 8.48
C GLN A 20 -9.60 -5.07 7.73
N PRO A 21 -10.44 -6.04 7.36
CA PRO A 21 -9.99 -7.21 6.61
C PRO A 21 -9.46 -6.82 5.22
N LEU A 22 -8.51 -7.61 4.71
CA LEU A 22 -7.84 -7.40 3.41
C LEU A 22 -8.82 -7.14 2.26
N ASP A 23 -9.94 -7.87 2.21
CA ASP A 23 -10.97 -7.75 1.16
C ASP A 23 -11.61 -6.34 1.08
N LYS A 24 -11.53 -5.56 2.17
CA LYS A 24 -11.99 -4.16 2.22
C LYS A 24 -10.91 -3.15 1.90
N ILE A 25 -9.65 -3.56 1.83
CA ILE A 25 -8.52 -2.69 1.55
C ILE A 25 -8.34 -2.58 0.05
N THR A 26 -8.36 -1.35 -0.45
CA THR A 26 -8.08 -1.06 -1.86
C THR A 26 -6.77 -0.29 -1.99
N VAL A 27 -6.17 -0.33 -3.18
CA VAL A 27 -5.03 0.54 -3.53
C VAL A 27 -5.33 2.01 -3.20
N LYS A 28 -6.59 2.45 -3.39
CA LYS A 28 -7.02 3.81 -3.03
C LYS A 28 -6.83 4.11 -1.54
N ASN A 29 -7.23 3.19 -0.67
CA ASN A 29 -7.12 3.42 0.77
C ASN A 29 -5.67 3.59 1.20
N ILE A 30 -4.78 2.78 0.63
CA ILE A 30 -3.34 2.83 0.91
C ILE A 30 -2.77 4.16 0.39
N THR A 31 -3.07 4.51 -0.86
CA THR A 31 -2.55 5.73 -1.48
C THR A 31 -3.05 6.99 -0.78
N ASP A 32 -4.32 7.00 -0.36
CA ASP A 32 -4.93 8.13 0.35
C ASP A 32 -4.34 8.27 1.77
N ASP A 33 -4.01 7.17 2.46
CA ASP A 33 -3.45 7.20 3.82
C ASP A 33 -1.97 7.62 3.84
N CYS A 34 -1.13 7.17 2.90
CA CYS A 34 0.27 7.60 2.81
C CYS A 34 0.53 8.83 1.91
N GLY A 35 -0.51 9.37 1.26
CA GLY A 35 -0.41 10.58 0.44
C GLY A 35 0.38 10.41 -0.85
N VAL A 36 0.39 9.21 -1.43
CA VAL A 36 1.06 8.92 -2.71
C VAL A 36 0.03 8.76 -3.83
N ASN A 37 0.44 8.92 -5.08
CA ASN A 37 -0.46 8.70 -6.21
C ASN A 37 -0.58 7.20 -6.54
N ARG A 38 -1.71 6.79 -7.15
CA ARG A 38 -1.89 5.40 -7.63
C ARG A 38 -0.79 4.94 -8.59
N ASN A 39 -0.35 5.80 -9.50
CA ASN A 39 0.76 5.47 -10.41
C ASN A 39 2.06 5.16 -9.65
N THR A 40 2.28 5.85 -8.52
CA THR A 40 3.41 5.57 -7.63
C THR A 40 3.28 4.22 -6.96
N PHE A 41 2.08 3.86 -6.50
CA PHE A 41 1.81 2.50 -6.01
C PHE A 41 2.13 1.46 -7.08
N TYR A 42 1.58 1.61 -8.29
CA TYR A 42 1.76 0.66 -9.39
C TYR A 42 3.19 0.57 -9.94
N TYR A 43 4.05 1.54 -9.64
CA TYR A 43 5.48 1.43 -9.92
C TYR A 43 6.19 0.45 -8.98
N HIS A 44 5.68 0.29 -7.75
CA HIS A 44 6.26 -0.60 -6.74
C HIS A 44 5.56 -1.95 -6.66
N TYR A 45 4.23 -1.96 -6.82
CA TYR A 45 3.37 -3.13 -6.61
C TYR A 45 2.28 -3.17 -7.66
N SER A 46 2.12 -4.32 -8.31
CA SER A 46 1.09 -4.57 -9.33
C SER A 46 -0.31 -4.58 -8.72
N ASP A 47 -0.43 -5.07 -7.48
CA ASP A 47 -1.67 -5.10 -6.71
C ASP A 47 -1.39 -5.22 -5.20
N ILE A 48 -2.48 -5.33 -4.42
CA ILE A 48 -2.43 -5.48 -2.96
C ILE A 48 -1.88 -6.84 -2.50
N TYR A 49 -1.92 -7.87 -3.34
CA TYR A 49 -1.43 -9.21 -3.02
C TYR A 49 0.09 -9.25 -3.16
N GLN A 50 0.65 -8.66 -4.23
CA GLN A 50 2.09 -8.50 -4.34
C GLN A 50 2.65 -7.68 -3.17
N LEU A 51 1.92 -6.66 -2.72
CA LEU A 51 2.28 -5.92 -1.51
C LEU A 51 2.29 -6.84 -0.29
N LEU A 52 1.25 -7.65 -0.10
CA LEU A 52 1.14 -8.60 1.02
C LEU A 52 2.29 -9.65 1.05
N GLU A 53 2.77 -10.10 -0.11
CA GLU A 53 3.90 -11.04 -0.20
C GLU A 53 5.25 -10.43 0.25
N GLU A 54 5.37 -9.10 0.26
CA GLU A 54 6.61 -8.38 0.59
C GLU A 54 6.68 -7.88 2.05
N ILE A 55 5.74 -8.24 2.92
CA ILE A 55 5.65 -7.75 4.32
C ILE A 55 5.56 -8.86 5.36
#